data_AF-A0A139XDN2-F1
#
_entry.id   AF-A0A139XDN2-F1
#
_cell.length_a   1.000
_cell.length_b   1.000
_cell.length_c   1.000
_cell.angle_alpha   90.00
_cell.angle_beta   90.00
_cell.angle_gamma   90.00
#
_symmetry.space_group_name_H-M   'P 1'
#
loop_
_entity.id
_entity.type
_entity.pdbx_description
1 polymer ?
#
loop_
_entity_poly.entity_id
_entity_poly.type
_entity_poly.pdbx_seq_one_letter_code
_entity_poly.pdbx_strand_id
1 'polypeptide(L)' 'MGLIIEIEAVVRYSTCPRCGQFSRSIHQNHWRIIQDLPWSTKPVLLRINHRQFKCNQCQKVFNEELDFVDQFETLAVYR' A
#
# COMPACT_ATOMS: atom_id res chain seq x y z
N MET A 1 -14.52 -15.30 -14.40
CA MET A 1 -14.86 -14.36 -13.30
C MET A 1 -13.79 -14.47 -12.24
N GLY A 2 -13.00 -13.41 -12.04
CA GLY A 2 -11.99 -13.30 -10.99
C GLY A 2 -12.56 -12.70 -9.70
N LEU A 3 -11.79 -12.80 -8.62
CA LEU A 3 -12.07 -12.13 -7.35
C LEU A 3 -11.18 -10.89 -7.23
N ILE A 4 -11.75 -9.78 -6.80
CA ILE A 4 -11.00 -8.58 -6.41
C ILE A 4 -11.24 -8.39 -4.91
N ILE A 5 -10.15 -8.36 -4.14
CA ILE A 5 -10.18 -8.15 -2.69
C ILE A 5 -9.56 -6.79 -2.41
N GLU A 6 -10.30 -5.91 -1.75
CA GLU A 6 -9.78 -4.61 -1.33
C GLU A 6 -9.14 -4.73 0.04
N ILE A 7 -7.92 -4.21 0.17
CA ILE A 7 -7.12 -4.30 1.40
C ILE A 7 -6.68 -2.90 1.81
N GLU A 8 -6.85 -2.60 3.10
CA GLU A 8 -6.35 -1.39 3.72
C GLU A 8 -5.61 -1.69 5.02
N ALA A 9 -4.56 -0.92 5.30
CA ALA A 9 -3.88 -0.97 6.58
C ALA A 9 -4.79 -0.45 7.70
N VAL A 10 -5.00 -1.27 8.74
CA VAL A 10 -5.83 -0.92 9.90
C VAL A 10 -5.21 0.23 10.70
N VAL A 11 -3.88 0.22 10.84
CA VAL A 11 -3.14 1.28 11.51
C VAL A 11 -3.30 2.57 10.71
N ARG A 12 -3.52 3.71 11.38
CA ARG A 12 -3.79 5.02 10.73
C ARG A 12 -2.60 5.98 10.80
N TYR A 13 -1.40 5.46 11.00
CA TYR A 13 -0.17 6.24 11.05
C TYR A 13 0.97 5.46 10.40
N SER A 14 2.01 6.17 9.96
CA SER A 14 3.27 5.58 9.54
C SER A 14 4.43 6.34 10.18
N THR A 15 5.53 5.64 10.42
CA THR A 15 6.77 6.22 10.96
C THR A 15 7.54 6.90 9.84
N CYS A 16 7.95 8.15 10.02
CA CYS A 16 8.78 8.84 9.03
C CYS A 16 10.16 8.18 8.97
N PRO A 17 10.61 7.66 7.81
CA PRO A 17 11.88 6.94 7.70
C PRO A 17 13.10 7.86 7.87
N ARG A 18 12.91 9.19 7.83
CA ARG A 18 13.99 10.17 7.96
C ARG A 18 14.24 10.62 9.40
N CYS A 19 13.21 10.69 10.23
CA CYS A 19 13.33 11.25 11.58
C CYS A 19 12.65 10.42 12.68
N GLY A 20 12.04 9.28 12.35
CA GLY A 20 11.36 8.40 13.31
C GLY A 20 10.02 8.92 13.85
N GLN A 21 9.60 10.14 13.51
CA GLN A 21 8.33 10.69 14.01
C GLN A 21 7.13 10.01 13.33
N PHE A 22 6.15 9.60 14.13
CA PHE A 22 4.85 9.14 13.62
C PHE A 22 4.12 10.27 12.88
N SER A 23 3.54 9.95 11.73
CA SER A 23 2.60 10.83 11.04
C SER A 23 1.26 10.14 10.82
N ARG A 24 0.19 10.87 11.13
CA ARG A 24 -1.21 10.55 10.75
C ARG A 24 -1.69 11.40 9.58
N SER A 25 -0.86 12.33 9.10
CA SER A 25 -1.21 13.26 8.04
C SER A 25 -1.07 12.56 6.69
N ILE A 26 -2.18 11.99 6.20
CA ILE A 26 -2.25 11.44 4.84
C ILE A 26 -2.10 12.59 3.86
N HIS A 27 -1.13 12.46 2.96
CA HIS A 27 -0.91 13.37 1.83
C HIS A 27 -1.73 12.93 0.62
N GLN A 28 -1.67 11.64 0.28
CA GLN A 28 -2.46 11.05 -0.80
C GLN A 28 -2.72 9.57 -0.53
N ASN A 29 -3.80 9.04 -1.10
CA ASN A 29 -4.04 7.60 -1.20
C ASN A 29 -3.62 7.15 -2.61
N HIS A 30 -2.91 6.04 -2.71
CA HIS A 30 -2.50 5.48 -4.00
C HIS A 30 -2.82 4.00 -4.07
N TRP A 31 -3.80 3.64 -4.90
CA TRP A 31 -4.23 2.26 -5.06
C TRP A 31 -3.28 1.49 -5.98
N ARG A 32 -2.87 0.30 -5.56
CA ARG A 32 -2.13 -0.66 -6.37
C ARG A 32 -2.95 -1.93 -6.54
N ILE A 33 -2.81 -2.59 -7.67
CA ILE A 33 -3.37 -3.92 -7.90
C ILE A 33 -2.20 -4.88 -8.02
N ILE A 34 -2.21 -5.95 -7.23
CA ILE A 34 -1.27 -7.06 -7.37
C ILE A 34 -2.05 -8.36 -7.58
N GLN A 35 -1.44 -9.31 -8.25
CA GLN A 35 -2.00 -10.65 -8.39
C GLN A 35 -1.56 -11.51 -7.21
N ASP A 36 -2.51 -12.22 -6.62
CA ASP A 36 -2.28 -13.21 -5.58
C ASP A 36 -2.48 -14.63 -6.13
N LEU A 37 -2.21 -15.62 -5.30
CA LEU A 37 -2.49 -17.02 -5.59
C LEU A 37 -3.95 -17.19 -6.04
N PRO A 38 -4.19 -17.93 -7.14
CA PRO A 38 -5.54 -18.15 -7.62
C PRO A 38 -6.34 -18.97 -6.59
N TRP A 39 -7.60 -18.59 -6.39
CA TRP A 39 -8.53 -19.39 -5.61
C TRP A 39 -9.22 -20.37 -6.55
N SER A 40 -8.76 -21.63 -6.52
CA SER A 40 -9.18 -22.65 -7.49
C SER A 40 -8.83 -22.17 -8.91
N THR A 41 -9.79 -22.15 -9.83
CA THR A 41 -9.59 -21.70 -11.21
C THR A 41 -9.78 -20.19 -11.40
N LYS A 42 -10.01 -19.43 -10.32
CA LYS A 42 -10.30 -18.00 -10.39
C LYS A 42 -9.05 -17.18 -10.04
N PRO A 43 -8.65 -16.21 -10.88
CA PRO A 43 -7.60 -15.28 -10.49
C PRO A 43 -8.07 -14.42 -9.31
N VAL A 44 -7.15 -14.15 -8.38
CA VAL A 44 -7.36 -13.26 -7.25
C VAL A 44 -6.48 -12.02 -7.46
N LEU A 45 -7.10 -10.85 -7.42
CA LEU A 45 -6.43 -9.56 -7.49
C LEU A 45 -6.63 -8.84 -6.16
N LEU A 46 -5.53 -8.37 -5.56
CA LEU A 46 -5.56 -7.57 -4.35
C LEU A 46 -5.45 -6.10 -4.74
N ARG A 47 -6.47 -5.31 -4.42
CA ARG A 47 -6.49 -3.86 -4.58
C ARG A 47 -6.09 -3.22 -3.24
N ILE A 48 -4.86 -2.75 -3.14
CA ILE A 48 -4.24 -2.30 -1.89
C ILE A 48 -4.14 -0.77 -1.86
N ASN A 49 -4.55 -0.15 -0.77
CA ASN A 49 -4.30 1.28 -0.53
C ASN A 49 -2.89 1.49 0.02
N HIS A 50 -1.97 1.98 -0.82
CA HIS A 50 -0.62 2.32 -0.44
C HIS A 50 -0.53 3.83 -0.19
N ARG A 51 -0.75 4.24 1.06
CA ARG A 51 -0.89 5.66 1.41
C ARG A 51 0.45 6.37 1.39
N GLN A 52 0.45 7.67 1.11
CA GLN A 52 1.59 8.53 1.41
C GLN A 52 1.25 9.45 2.56
N PHE A 53 2.20 9.62 3.47
CA PHE A 53 2.11 10.49 4.62
C PHE A 53 3.03 11.70 4.44
N LYS A 54 2.61 12.85 4.96
CA LYS A 54 3.49 14.01 5.11
C LYS A 54 4.00 14.05 6.54
N CYS A 55 5.31 14.10 6.74
CA CYS A 55 5.88 14.23 8.09
C CYS A 55 5.70 15.65 8.61
N ASN A 56 5.18 15.80 9.84
CA ASN A 56 5.00 17.13 10.46
C ASN A 56 6.33 17.79 10.85
N GLN A 57 7.39 17.00 11.09
CA GLN A 57 8.70 17.51 11.46
C GLN A 57 9.53 17.83 10.21
N CYS A 58 9.76 16.85 9.33
CA CYS A 58 10.57 17.06 8.12
C CYS A 58 9.86 17.84 7.02
N GLN A 59 8.52 17.96 7.07
CA GLN A 59 7.67 18.48 6.00
C GLN A 59 7.79 17.74 4.65
N LYS A 60 8.43 16.57 4.64
CA LYS A 60 8.61 15.71 3.46
C LYS A 60 7.57 14.60 3.42
N VAL A 61 7.15 14.25 2.21
CA VAL A 61 6.26 13.11 1.94
C VAL A 61 7.05 11.79 1.97
N PHE A 62 6.41 10.71 2.38
CA PHE A 62 6.96 9.35 2.36
C PHE A 62 5.82 8.35 2.14
N ASN A 63 6.15 7.20 1.55
CA ASN A 63 5.20 6.10 1.41
C ASN A 63 5.02 5.40 2.77
N GLU A 64 3.82 4.90 2.99
CA GLU A 64 3.57 3.91 4.02
C GLU A 64 4.41 2.66 3.79
N GLU A 65 4.86 2.04 4.87
CA GLU A 65 5.47 0.71 4.82
C GLU A 65 4.38 -0.34 5.06
N LEU A 66 4.18 -1.23 4.09
CA LEU A 66 3.24 -2.35 4.17
C LEU A 66 4.07 -3.62 4.30
N ASP A 67 4.10 -4.23 5.48
CA ASP A 67 4.89 -5.43 5.79
C ASP A 67 4.40 -6.69 5.07
N PHE A 68 3.17 -6.67 4.56
CA PHE A 68 2.55 -7.77 3.82
C PHE A 68 2.68 -7.62 2.29
N VAL A 69 3.36 -6.59 1.78
CA VAL A 69 3.57 -6.36 0.34
C VAL A 69 4.99 -5.89 0.10
N ASP A 70 5.75 -6.62 -0.72
CA ASP A 70 7.07 -6.13 -1.10
C ASP A 70 6.95 -4.82 -1.89
N GLN A 71 7.73 -3.81 -1.49
CA GLN A 71 7.70 -2.47 -2.12
C GLN A 71 7.96 -2.52 -3.64
N PHE A 72 8.67 -3.56 -4.08
CA PHE A 72 9.07 -3.84 -5.46
C PHE A 72 8.19 -4.85 -6.18
N GLU A 73 7.26 -5.52 -5.50
CA GLU A 73 6.25 -6.39 -6.13
C GLU A 73 5.22 -5.52 -6.84
N THR A 74 5.60 -5.07 -8.02
CA THR A 74 4.69 -4.49 -9.01
C THR A 74 4.55 -5.51 -10.13
N LEU A 75 3.65 -6.49 -9.97
CA LEU A 75 3.31 -7.36 -11.09
C LEU A 75 2.31 -6.63 -12.01
N ALA A 76 2.90 -6.04 -13.05
CA ALA A 76 2.42 -5.99 -14.43
C ALA A 76 0.91 -6.27 -14.59
N VAL A 77 0.12 -5.19 -14.54
CA VAL A 77 -1.23 -5.17 -15.11
C VAL A 77 -1.08 -5.40 -16.61
N TYR A 78 -1.30 -6.63 -17.08
CA TYR A 78 -1.50 -7.05 -18.47
C TYR A 78 -0.47 -6.53 -19.50
N ARG A 79 0.45 -7.39 -19.93
CA ARG A 79 0.84 -7.46 -21.34
C ARG A 79 0.16 -8.66 -21.96
#